data_AF-A0A5B6TLB5-F1
#
_entry.id   AF-A0A5B6TLB5-F1
#
_cell.length_a   1.000
_cell.length_b   1.000
_cell.length_c   1.000
_cell.angle_alpha   90.00
_cell.angle_beta   90.00
_cell.angle_gamma   90.00
#
_symmetry.space_group_name_H-M   'P 1'
#
loop_
_entity.id
_entity.type
_entity.pdbx_description
1 polymer ?
#
loop_
_entity_poly.entity_id
_entity_poly.type
_entity_poly.pdbx_seq_one_letter_code
_entity_poly.pdbx_strand_id
1 'polypeptide(L)'
;MRVEEKILKTVFSLVKGDPSPVHLPVTPTKMSQATDLPLEQVEACCKALESHGYLTSTKGIAEPVYYITKTGVDEALNPTLPFYIYSASNPRPRNRA
;
A
#
# COMPACT_ATOMS: atom_id res chain seq x y z
N MET A 1 3.45 -8.05 -11.07
CA MET A 1 3.63 -7.04 -10.01
C MET A 1 2.40 -7.08 -9.11
N ARG A 2 2.57 -7.23 -7.79
CA ARG A 2 1.44 -7.36 -6.85
C ARG A 2 0.79 -6.01 -6.58
N VAL A 3 -0.47 -6.00 -6.16
CA VAL A 3 -1.28 -4.77 -6.00
C VAL A 3 -0.71 -3.89 -4.89
N GLU A 4 -0.29 -4.48 -3.78
CA GLU A 4 0.30 -3.83 -2.62
C GLU A 4 1.65 -3.18 -2.97
N GLU A 5 2.49 -3.87 -3.73
CA GLU A 5 3.76 -3.35 -4.23
C GLU A 5 3.52 -2.17 -5.19
N LYS A 6 2.50 -2.26 -6.05
CA LYS A 6 2.09 -1.17 -6.93
C LYS A 6 1.63 0.04 -6.12
N ILE A 7 0.85 -0.15 -5.08
CA ILE A 7 0.40 0.92 -4.20
C ILE A 7 1.58 1.54 -3.46
N LEU A 8 2.45 0.74 -2.84
CA LEU A 8 3.62 1.24 -2.11
C LEU A 8 4.57 2.04 -2.99
N LYS A 9 4.87 1.55 -4.21
CA LYS A 9 5.67 2.29 -5.20
C LYS A 9 4.99 3.56 -5.68
N THR A 10 3.66 3.55 -5.79
CA THR A 10 2.89 4.73 -6.19
C THR A 10 2.90 5.78 -5.09
N VAL A 11 2.69 5.39 -3.83
CA VAL A 11 2.84 6.28 -2.67
C VAL A 11 4.23 6.87 -2.66
N PHE A 12 5.27 6.03 -2.77
CA PHE A 12 6.65 6.49 -2.86
C PHE A 12 6.87 7.46 -4.02
N SER A 13 6.36 7.17 -5.22
CA SER A 13 6.50 8.07 -6.38
C SER A 13 5.77 9.40 -6.21
N LEU A 14 4.64 9.42 -5.50
CA LEU A 14 3.89 10.64 -5.19
C LEU A 14 4.64 11.54 -4.20
N VAL A 15 5.49 10.96 -3.34
CA VAL A 15 6.29 11.70 -2.35
C VAL A 15 7.75 11.90 -2.74
N LYS A 16 8.24 11.24 -3.81
CA LYS A 16 9.64 11.28 -4.28
C LYS A 16 10.14 12.67 -4.68
N GLY A 17 9.23 13.60 -4.97
CA GLY A 17 9.56 14.99 -5.30
C GLY A 17 9.94 15.85 -4.08
N ASP A 18 9.79 15.32 -2.87
CA ASP A 18 9.97 16.07 -1.63
C ASP A 18 11.22 15.59 -0.87
N PRO A 19 12.06 16.51 -0.33
CA PRO A 19 13.22 16.14 0.47
C PRO A 19 12.85 15.36 1.74
N SER A 20 11.57 15.37 2.15
CA SER A 20 11.10 14.74 3.37
C SER A 20 9.80 13.94 3.13
N PRO A 21 9.89 12.79 2.41
CA PRO A 21 8.72 12.02 1.93
C PRO A 21 7.81 11.49 3.05
N VAL A 22 8.31 11.45 4.29
CA VAL A 22 7.60 11.00 5.50
C VAL A 22 6.53 12.01 5.96
N HIS A 23 6.57 13.25 5.45
CA HIS A 23 5.66 14.32 5.87
C HIS A 23 4.54 14.62 4.87
N LEU A 24 4.51 13.92 3.72
CA LEU A 24 3.50 14.18 2.71
C LEU A 24 2.25 13.32 2.93
N PRO A 25 1.10 13.95 3.22
CA PRO A 25 -0.16 13.25 3.36
C PRO A 25 -0.66 12.74 2.01
N VAL A 26 -0.90 11.44 1.90
CA VAL A 26 -1.48 10.83 0.71
C VAL A 26 -2.87 10.28 1.04
N THR A 27 -3.87 10.69 0.28
CA THR A 27 -5.25 10.21 0.42
C THR A 27 -5.48 8.95 -0.43
N PRO A 28 -6.34 8.01 0.02
CA PRO A 28 -6.73 6.83 -0.77
C PRO A 28 -7.22 7.19 -2.17
N THR A 29 -7.91 8.33 -2.29
CA THR A 29 -8.43 8.86 -3.55
C THR A 29 -7.31 9.17 -4.55
N LYS A 30 -6.22 9.80 -4.09
CA LYS A 30 -5.02 10.05 -4.93
C LYS A 30 -4.34 8.75 -5.33
N MET A 31 -4.25 7.77 -4.43
CA MET A 31 -3.65 6.47 -4.73
C MET A 31 -4.49 5.69 -5.74
N SER A 32 -5.81 5.71 -5.60
CA SER A 32 -6.77 5.10 -6.53
C SER A 32 -6.63 5.70 -7.93
N GLN A 33 -6.59 7.03 -8.05
CA GLN A 33 -6.37 7.71 -9.33
C GLN A 33 -5.01 7.36 -9.96
N ALA A 34 -3.96 7.27 -9.15
CA ALA A 34 -2.62 6.98 -9.64
C ALA A 34 -2.39 5.49 -9.98
N THR A 35 -3.14 4.58 -9.34
CA THR A 35 -3.03 3.13 -9.57
C THR A 35 -4.08 2.55 -10.50
N ASP A 36 -5.11 3.32 -10.85
CA ASP A 36 -6.29 2.87 -11.59
C ASP A 36 -6.94 1.64 -10.93
N LEU A 37 -7.08 1.72 -9.60
CA LEU A 37 -7.67 0.68 -8.76
C LEU A 37 -8.88 1.22 -8.01
N PRO A 38 -9.89 0.37 -7.74
CA PRO A 38 -11.05 0.78 -6.96
C PRO A 38 -10.64 1.21 -5.54
N LEU A 39 -11.30 2.25 -5.05
CA LEU A 39 -11.00 2.87 -3.75
C LEU A 39 -11.01 1.84 -2.60
N GLU A 40 -11.98 0.93 -2.59
CA GLU A 40 -12.08 -0.13 -1.57
C GLU A 40 -10.84 -1.04 -1.54
N GLN A 41 -10.30 -1.39 -2.71
CA GLN A 41 -9.11 -2.23 -2.81
C GLN A 41 -7.87 -1.48 -2.34
N VAL A 42 -7.78 -0.19 -2.69
CA VAL A 42 -6.72 0.69 -2.21
C VAL A 42 -6.77 0.82 -0.69
N GLU A 43 -7.94 1.06 -0.10
CA GLU A 43 -8.10 1.14 1.35
C GLU A 43 -7.74 -0.16 2.07
N ALA A 44 -8.13 -1.31 1.51
CA ALA A 44 -7.77 -2.62 2.04
C ALA A 44 -6.24 -2.82 2.02
N CYS A 45 -5.59 -2.48 0.91
CA CYS A 45 -4.13 -2.53 0.80
C CYS A 45 -3.44 -1.51 1.71
N CYS A 46 -3.97 -0.30 1.88
CA CYS A 46 -3.42 0.70 2.79
C CYS A 46 -3.46 0.22 4.24
N LYS A 47 -4.58 -0.37 4.69
CA LYS A 47 -4.69 -0.99 6.03
C LYS A 47 -3.72 -2.16 6.21
N ALA A 48 -3.54 -2.97 5.17
CA ALA A 48 -2.56 -4.05 5.16
C ALA A 48 -1.13 -3.50 5.34
N LEU A 49 -0.74 -2.53 4.51
CA LEU A 49 0.56 -1.87 4.58
C LEU A 49 0.78 -1.15 5.92
N GLU A 50 -0.28 -0.58 6.50
CA GLU A 50 -0.25 0.00 7.84
C GLU A 50 -0.03 -1.05 8.93
N SER A 51 -0.71 -2.20 8.84
CA SER A 51 -0.54 -3.31 9.79
C SER A 51 0.88 -3.88 9.76
N HIS A 52 1.55 -3.80 8.62
CA HIS A 52 2.96 -4.18 8.47
C HIS A 52 3.95 -3.06 8.82
N GLY A 53 3.47 -1.84 9.11
CA GLY A 53 4.31 -0.69 9.47
C GLY A 53 4.97 0.01 8.28
N TYR A 54 4.52 -0.20 7.05
CA TYR A 54 5.02 0.51 5.85
C TYR A 54 4.30 1.84 5.61
N LEU A 55 3.04 1.92 6.06
CA LEU A 55 2.28 3.16 6.11
C LEU A 55 1.90 3.45 7.56
N THR A 56 1.61 4.71 7.84
CA THR A 56 0.94 5.11 9.07
C THR A 56 -0.25 5.97 8.68
N SER A 57 -1.43 5.65 9.22
CA SER A 57 -2.62 6.48 9.01
C SER A 57 -2.78 7.49 10.14
N THR A 58 -3.23 8.69 9.78
CA THR A 58 -3.80 9.63 10.73
C THR A 58 -5.27 9.81 10.40
N LYS A 59 -6.13 9.73 11.42
CA LYS A 59 -7.54 10.09 11.28
C LYS A 59 -7.62 11.61 11.10
N GLY A 60 -7.73 12.05 9.84
CA GLY A 60 -8.13 13.41 9.51
C GLY A 60 -9.60 13.64 9.87
N ILE A 61 -9.99 14.92 9.93
CA ILE A 61 -11.36 15.35 10.29
C ILE A 61 -12.38 14.94 9.19
N ALA A 62 -11.94 14.69 7.95
CA ALA A 62 -12.79 14.37 6.81
C ALA A 62 -12.45 13.03 6.11
N GLU A 63 -11.17 12.68 5.98
CA GLU A 63 -10.73 11.43 5.34
C GLU A 63 -9.46 10.87 6.04
N PRO A 64 -9.26 9.54 6.05
CA PRO A 64 -8.02 8.94 6.53
C PRO A 64 -6.87 9.33 5.60
N VAL A 65 -5.79 9.82 6.19
CA VAL A 65 -4.60 10.24 5.46
C VAL A 65 -3.47 9.28 5.81
N TYR A 66 -2.72 8.84 4.80
CA TYR A 66 -1.61 7.91 4.97
C TYR A 66 -0.27 8.60 4.71
N TYR A 67 0.73 8.25 5.52
CA TYR A 67 2.12 8.65 5.36
C TYR A 67 2.96 7.41 5.16
N ILE A 68 3.96 7.49 4.29
CA ILE A 68 4.94 6.41 4.13
C ILE A 68 5.95 6.45 5.27
N THR A 69 6.21 5.30 5.89
CA THR A 69 7.24 5.18 6.93
C THR A 69 8.60 4.94 6.30
N LYS A 70 9.68 5.05 7.09
CA LYS A 70 11.03 4.71 6.61
C LYS A 70 11.13 3.28 6.09
N THR A 71 10.52 2.33 6.81
CA THR A 71 10.41 0.94 6.37
C THR A 71 9.62 0.81 5.06
N GLY A 72 8.57 1.60 4.86
CA GLY A 72 7.83 1.66 3.59
C GLY A 72 8.67 2.19 2.43
N VAL A 73 9.52 3.18 2.69
CA VAL A 73 10.46 3.73 1.70
C VAL A 73 11.53 2.70 1.33
N ASP A 74 12.14 2.05 2.32
CA ASP A 74 13.14 1.01 2.10
C ASP A 74 12.57 -0.15 1.28
N GLU A 75 11.33 -0.56 1.58
CA GLU A 75 10.62 -1.62 0.87
C GLU A 75 10.17 -1.21 -0.54
N ALA A 76 9.82 0.07 -0.76
CA ALA A 76 9.52 0.60 -2.08
C ALA A 76 10.77 0.61 -2.99
N LEU A 77 11.95 0.88 -2.41
CA LEU A 77 13.24 0.90 -3.10
C LEU A 77 13.80 -0.51 -3.31
N ASN A 78 13.69 -1.37 -2.30
CA ASN A 78 14.17 -2.74 -2.29
C ASN A 78 13.01 -3.67 -1.87
N PRO A 79 12.18 -4.13 -2.83
CA PRO A 79 11.08 -5.02 -2.52
C PRO A 79 11.63 -6.36 -2.03
N THR A 80 11.57 -6.60 -0.72
CA THR A 80 12.05 -7.82 -0.06
C THR A 80 10.92 -8.67 0.50
N LEU A 81 9.72 -8.12 0.67
CA LEU A 81 8.58 -8.86 1.19
C LEU A 81 7.70 -9.47 0.10
N PRO A 82 7.38 -10.77 0.24
CA PRO A 82 6.22 -11.33 -0.42
C PRO A 82 4.96 -10.82 0.30
N PHE A 83 4.45 -9.64 -0.06
CA PHE A 83 3.15 -9.16 0.44
C PHE A 83 2.08 -10.23 0.21
N TYR A 84 1.55 -10.80 1.30
CA TYR A 84 0.70 -11.99 1.35
C TYR A 84 -0.77 -11.62 1.50
N ILE A 85 -1.22 -10.54 0.86
CA ILE A 85 -2.62 -10.15 0.93
C ILE A 85 -3.12 -10.16 -0.51
N TYR A 86 -4.25 -10.85 -0.72
CA TYR A 86 -4.82 -11.24 -2.01
C TYR A 86 -4.06 -12.28 -2.85
N SER A 87 -3.91 -13.49 -2.31
CA SER A 87 -3.85 -14.71 -3.14
C SER A 87 -5.27 -15.14 -3.52
N ALA A 88 -5.96 -14.38 -4.37
CA ALA A 88 -7.17 -14.86 -5.03
C ALA A 88 -6.80 -15.79 -6.19
N SER A 89 -6.28 -16.99 -5.91
CA SER A 89 -6.24 -18.13 -6.85
C SER A 89 -5.49 -19.34 -6.27
N ASN A 90 -6.20 -20.21 -5.54
CA ASN A 90 -6.31 -21.65 -5.85
C ASN A 90 -6.96 -22.39 -4.67
N PRO A 91 -8.22 -22.86 -4.78
CA PRO A 91 -8.62 -24.02 -4.01
C PRO A 91 -7.77 -25.20 -4.50
N ARG A 92 -6.76 -25.60 -3.71
CA ARG A 92 -6.08 -26.87 -3.96
C ARG A 92 -7.15 -27.98 -3.99
N PRO A 93 -7.24 -28.82 -5.05
CA PRO A 93 -8.07 -30.00 -4.97
C PRO A 93 -7.49 -30.90 -3.90
N ARG A 94 -8.24 -31.07 -2.81
CA ARG A 94 -7.94 -32.03 -1.76
C ARG A 94 -8.20 -33.42 -2.34
N ASN A 95 -7.22 -33.97 -3.06
CA ASN A 95 -7.17 -35.40 -3.35
C ASN A 95 -7.05 -36.12 -2.00
N ARG A 96 -8.18 -36.64 -1.52
CA ARG A 96 -8.18 -37.75 -0.56
C ARG A 96 -8.22 -39.03 -1.38
N ALA A 97 -7.10 -39.75 -1.36
CA ALA A 97 -7.06 -41.18 -1.55
C ALA A 97 -7.88 -41.90 -0.46
#